data_AF-A0A7R9PG91-F1
#
_entry.id   AF-A0A7R9PG91-F1
#
_cell.length_a   1.000
_cell.length_b   1.000
_cell.length_c   1.000
_cell.angle_alpha   90.00
_cell.angle_beta   90.00
_cell.angle_gamma   90.00
#
_symmetry.space_group_name_H-M   'P 1'
#
loop_
_entity.id
_entity.type
_entity.pdbx_description
1 polymer ?
#
loop_
_entity_poly.entity_id
_entity_poly.type
_entity_poly.pdbx_seq_one_letter_code
_entity_poly.pdbx_strand_id
1 'polypeptide(L)'
;MLVATIGLMITASHNPEPDNGVKLVDPHGEMLEHTWESLATRLANATDSELEYVLADIMKTEGIDLSKPASVFVGRDTRASSPRLSDAALNGIKALKGEAKDYGVVTTPMLHFFVTCQNTGGRYGTPTEEGYFSKLSTTFKKLQGQQTTPGNYTPNILFDGANGVGAIKMKQLKKCLENSIIIEIFNEGSGELNHKCGADYVKVQQCAPDGVPMLVNARCVTVDGDADRLLYFYTDESNVFHLLDGDRIATLVAGYLMDLVKESKLKINLGLVQTAYANGSSTDYIANTLDRRAIETTDAERKCDKPSGLQDAIDSLVARFKNGRAFVRPSGTEDIVRVYAEADTQANTDLLAALVAQSVHKMAGGIGEPPAIPH
;
A
#
# COMPACT_ATOMS: atom_id res chain seq x y z
N MET A 1 1.15 -25.63 -22.83
CA MET A 1 1.28 -24.42 -22.00
C MET A 1 0.46 -24.65 -20.74
N LEU A 2 1.05 -24.42 -19.56
CA LEU A 2 0.28 -24.42 -18.32
C LEU A 2 -0.76 -23.28 -18.42
N VAL A 3 -1.99 -23.56 -17.97
CA VAL A 3 -3.00 -22.51 -17.79
C VAL A 3 -2.46 -21.52 -16.76
N ALA A 4 -2.51 -20.23 -17.09
CA ALA A 4 -2.11 -19.20 -16.14
C ALA A 4 -3.14 -19.11 -15.02
N THR A 5 -2.66 -19.08 -13.78
CA THR A 5 -3.47 -18.85 -12.59
C THR A 5 -3.64 -17.36 -12.34
N ILE A 6 -4.86 -16.91 -12.06
CA ILE A 6 -5.19 -15.53 -11.65
C ILE A 6 -5.46 -15.52 -10.14
N GLY A 7 -5.19 -14.40 -9.46
CA GLY A 7 -5.55 -14.22 -8.06
C GLY A 7 -6.79 -13.35 -7.88
N LEU A 8 -7.53 -13.61 -6.81
CA LEU A 8 -8.67 -12.80 -6.35
C LEU A 8 -8.52 -12.58 -4.84
N MET A 9 -8.25 -11.34 -4.45
CA MET A 9 -8.07 -10.93 -3.04
C MET A 9 -9.32 -10.21 -2.55
N ILE A 10 -9.90 -10.67 -1.45
CA ILE A 10 -11.03 -10.01 -0.78
C ILE A 10 -10.50 -9.19 0.38
N THR A 11 -10.51 -7.87 0.20
CA THR A 11 -10.07 -6.91 1.19
C THR A 11 -10.46 -5.49 0.78
N ALA A 12 -10.60 -4.60 1.76
CA ALA A 12 -10.57 -3.16 1.56
C ALA A 12 -9.36 -2.47 2.22
N SER A 13 -8.27 -3.20 2.51
CA SER A 13 -6.98 -2.63 2.96
C SER A 13 -7.18 -1.68 4.17
N HIS A 14 -6.79 -0.42 4.05
CA HIS A 14 -6.92 0.63 5.07
C HIS A 14 -8.35 1.09 5.42
N ASN A 15 -9.38 0.74 4.63
CA ASN A 15 -10.75 1.22 4.88
C ASN A 15 -11.29 0.79 6.27
N PRO A 16 -12.31 1.49 6.80
CA PRO A 16 -13.03 1.08 8.01
C PRO A 16 -13.57 -0.35 7.95
N GLU A 17 -13.68 -1.04 9.09
CA GLU A 17 -14.08 -2.46 9.18
C GLU A 17 -15.36 -2.86 8.41
N PRO A 18 -16.44 -2.03 8.37
CA PRO A 18 -17.69 -2.39 7.67
C PRO A 18 -17.53 -2.54 6.15
N ASP A 19 -16.54 -1.85 5.56
CA ASP A 19 -16.28 -1.91 4.13
C ASP A 19 -15.66 -3.24 3.71
N ASN A 20 -15.70 -3.55 2.41
CA ASN A 20 -14.89 -4.61 1.83
C ASN A 20 -14.72 -4.35 0.32
N GLY A 21 -13.84 -5.12 -0.32
CA GLY A 21 -13.54 -4.99 -1.73
C GLY A 21 -13.01 -6.29 -2.32
N VAL A 22 -12.83 -6.27 -3.64
CA VAL A 22 -12.20 -7.36 -4.38
C VAL A 22 -11.14 -6.78 -5.31
N LYS A 23 -9.94 -7.35 -5.29
CA LYS A 23 -8.83 -7.02 -6.19
C LYS A 23 -8.49 -8.26 -7.01
N LEU A 24 -8.16 -8.06 -8.29
CA LEU A 24 -7.68 -9.13 -9.18
C LEU A 24 -6.17 -9.02 -9.37
N VAL A 25 -5.51 -10.17 -9.47
CA VAL A 25 -4.05 -10.31 -9.57
C VAL A 25 -3.71 -11.11 -10.81
N ASP A 26 -2.94 -10.50 -11.70
CA ASP A 26 -2.52 -11.11 -12.96
C ASP A 26 -1.35 -12.10 -12.78
N PRO A 27 -0.99 -12.87 -13.84
CA PRO A 27 -0.17 -14.07 -13.67
C PRO A 27 1.23 -13.87 -13.08
N HIS A 28 1.84 -12.69 -13.21
CA HIS A 28 3.15 -12.37 -12.63
C HIS A 28 3.05 -11.72 -11.24
N GLY A 29 1.85 -11.69 -10.64
CA GLY A 29 1.62 -11.02 -9.36
C GLY A 29 1.46 -9.51 -9.49
N GLU A 30 1.21 -8.99 -10.69
CA GLU A 30 0.85 -7.62 -10.99
C GLU A 30 -0.65 -7.38 -10.77
N MET A 31 -1.06 -6.12 -10.70
CA MET A 31 -2.48 -5.76 -10.72
C MET A 31 -3.08 -6.09 -12.08
N LEU A 32 -4.39 -6.32 -12.12
CA LEU A 32 -5.14 -6.53 -13.35
C LEU A 32 -4.78 -5.50 -14.43
N GLU A 33 -4.62 -5.97 -15.67
CA GLU A 33 -4.46 -5.10 -16.83
C GLU A 33 -5.58 -4.04 -16.90
N HIS A 34 -5.20 -2.76 -17.03
CA HIS A 34 -6.12 -1.63 -16.99
C HIS A 34 -7.28 -1.74 -18.01
N THR A 35 -7.06 -2.35 -19.18
CA THR A 35 -8.11 -2.58 -20.18
C THR A 35 -9.25 -3.47 -19.65
N TRP A 36 -8.94 -4.42 -18.76
CA TRP A 36 -9.89 -5.34 -18.14
C TRP A 36 -10.70 -4.72 -17.01
N GLU A 37 -10.27 -3.61 -16.41
CA GLU A 37 -11.04 -2.90 -15.39
C GLU A 37 -12.41 -2.46 -15.91
N SER A 38 -12.47 -2.05 -17.19
CA SER A 38 -13.71 -1.66 -17.86
C SER A 38 -14.67 -2.85 -18.03
N LEU A 39 -14.14 -4.05 -18.26
CA LEU A 39 -14.91 -5.28 -18.38
C LEU A 39 -15.48 -5.71 -17.02
N ALA A 40 -14.67 -5.66 -15.97
CA ALA A 40 -15.11 -5.92 -14.60
C ALA A 40 -16.21 -4.93 -14.17
N THR A 41 -16.04 -3.65 -14.49
CA THR A 41 -17.04 -2.59 -14.23
C THR A 41 -18.34 -2.85 -14.99
N ARG A 42 -18.25 -3.26 -16.26
CA ARG A 42 -19.43 -3.60 -17.07
C ARG A 42 -20.19 -4.80 -16.48
N LEU A 43 -19.48 -5.83 -16.02
CA LEU A 43 -20.08 -6.99 -15.37
C LEU A 43 -20.73 -6.63 -14.03
N ALA A 44 -20.07 -5.83 -13.20
CA ALA A 44 -20.60 -5.41 -11.90
C ALA A 44 -21.87 -4.54 -12.02
N ASN A 45 -22.02 -3.80 -13.11
CA ASN A 45 -23.18 -2.95 -13.39
C ASN A 45 -24.28 -3.65 -14.21
N ALA A 46 -24.07 -4.89 -14.65
CA ALA A 46 -25.09 -5.64 -15.37
C ALA A 46 -26.23 -6.02 -14.43
N THR A 47 -27.48 -5.87 -14.88
CA THR A 47 -28.61 -6.42 -14.13
C THR A 47 -28.62 -7.95 -14.19
N ASP A 48 -29.29 -8.62 -13.25
CA ASP A 48 -29.42 -10.08 -13.25
C ASP A 48 -29.96 -10.62 -14.58
N SER A 49 -30.88 -9.90 -15.23
CA SER A 49 -31.44 -10.26 -16.55
C SER A 49 -30.47 -10.09 -17.72
N GLU A 50 -29.47 -9.22 -17.58
CA GLU A 50 -28.50 -8.91 -18.64
C GLU A 50 -27.18 -9.65 -18.47
N LEU A 51 -26.91 -10.20 -17.28
CA LEU A 51 -25.62 -10.79 -16.91
C LEU A 51 -25.14 -11.85 -17.92
N GLU A 52 -26.01 -12.77 -18.34
CA GLU A 52 -25.66 -13.80 -19.34
C GLU A 52 -25.27 -13.19 -20.69
N TYR A 53 -26.00 -12.17 -21.13
CA TYR A 53 -25.71 -11.46 -22.38
C TYR A 53 -24.37 -10.72 -22.30
N VAL A 54 -24.13 -9.98 -21.21
CA VAL A 54 -22.89 -9.24 -20.99
C VAL A 54 -21.69 -10.19 -20.94
N LEU A 55 -21.80 -11.32 -20.23
CA LEU A 55 -20.76 -12.35 -20.19
C LEU A 55 -20.47 -12.92 -21.58
N ALA A 56 -21.50 -13.32 -22.32
CA ALA A 56 -21.34 -13.87 -23.67
C ALA A 56 -20.71 -12.87 -24.64
N ASP A 57 -21.06 -11.59 -24.53
CA ASP A 57 -20.50 -10.52 -25.36
C ASP A 57 -19.03 -10.25 -25.03
N ILE A 58 -18.66 -10.22 -23.74
CA ILE A 58 -17.25 -10.11 -23.32
C ILE A 58 -16.45 -11.31 -23.83
N MET A 59 -16.95 -12.54 -23.65
CA MET A 59 -16.27 -13.74 -24.12
C MET A 59 -16.05 -13.74 -25.64
N LYS A 60 -17.03 -13.26 -26.41
CA LYS A 60 -16.92 -13.15 -27.85
C LYS A 60 -15.93 -12.06 -28.27
N THR A 61 -16.00 -10.89 -27.64
CA THR A 61 -15.18 -9.72 -27.98
C THR A 61 -13.71 -9.95 -27.68
N GLU A 62 -13.42 -10.52 -26.50
CA GLU A 62 -12.06 -10.84 -26.06
C GLU A 62 -11.55 -12.19 -26.58
N GLY A 63 -12.36 -12.93 -27.35
CA GLY A 63 -11.98 -14.22 -27.93
C GLY A 63 -11.68 -15.30 -26.89
N ILE A 64 -12.44 -15.34 -25.79
CA ILE A 64 -12.23 -16.26 -24.66
C ILE A 64 -12.68 -17.68 -25.05
N ASP A 65 -11.73 -18.62 -25.05
CA ASP A 65 -11.96 -20.05 -25.31
C ASP A 65 -12.35 -20.80 -24.02
N LEU A 66 -13.65 -21.02 -23.83
CA LEU A 66 -14.20 -21.77 -22.69
C LEU A 66 -13.82 -23.26 -22.65
N SER A 67 -13.18 -23.80 -23.69
CA SER A 67 -12.63 -25.16 -23.63
C SER A 67 -11.32 -25.25 -22.85
N LYS A 68 -10.66 -24.10 -22.60
CA LYS A 68 -9.47 -24.04 -21.78
C LYS A 68 -9.85 -24.13 -20.29
N PRO A 69 -9.06 -24.85 -19.48
CA PRO A 69 -9.23 -24.77 -18.04
C PRO A 69 -8.95 -23.34 -17.56
N ALA A 70 -9.64 -22.91 -16.51
CA ALA A 70 -9.35 -21.68 -15.78
C ALA A 70 -8.91 -22.02 -14.35
N SER A 71 -7.89 -21.32 -13.84
CA SER A 71 -7.35 -21.54 -12.50
C SER A 71 -7.33 -20.22 -11.73
N VAL A 72 -7.95 -20.19 -10.55
CA VAL A 72 -8.05 -18.98 -9.71
C VAL A 72 -7.63 -19.28 -8.28
N PHE A 73 -6.72 -18.48 -7.73
CA PHE A 73 -6.37 -18.49 -6.33
C PHE A 73 -7.17 -17.43 -5.58
N VAL A 74 -7.85 -17.82 -4.52
CA VAL A 74 -8.67 -16.91 -3.71
C VAL A 74 -8.02 -16.72 -2.34
N GLY A 75 -7.92 -15.47 -1.89
CA GLY A 75 -7.47 -15.12 -0.55
C GLY A 75 -8.35 -14.02 0.04
N ARG A 76 -8.33 -13.88 1.36
CA ARG A 76 -9.11 -12.85 2.06
C ARG A 76 -8.42 -12.31 3.30
N ASP A 77 -8.79 -11.10 3.70
CA ASP A 77 -8.42 -10.53 5.00
C ASP A 77 -9.34 -11.03 6.14
N THR A 78 -9.29 -10.36 7.29
CA THR A 78 -10.01 -10.71 8.52
C THR A 78 -11.39 -10.05 8.67
N ARG A 79 -11.88 -9.27 7.69
CA ARG A 79 -13.17 -8.57 7.82
C ARG A 79 -14.32 -9.57 8.00
N ALA A 80 -15.32 -9.18 8.79
CA ALA A 80 -16.48 -10.03 9.08
C ALA A 80 -17.27 -10.42 7.81
N SER A 81 -17.26 -9.57 6.78
CA SER A 81 -17.91 -9.83 5.49
C SER A 81 -17.08 -10.72 4.55
N SER A 82 -15.77 -10.87 4.80
CA SER A 82 -14.85 -11.58 3.91
C SER A 82 -15.21 -13.06 3.68
N PRO A 83 -15.63 -13.86 4.68
CA PRO A 83 -16.06 -15.24 4.44
C PRO A 83 -17.21 -15.36 3.43
N ARG A 84 -18.27 -14.55 3.58
CA ARG A 84 -19.44 -14.59 2.68
C ARG A 84 -19.07 -14.15 1.26
N LEU A 85 -18.22 -13.14 1.12
CA LEU A 85 -17.74 -12.68 -0.19
C LEU A 85 -16.82 -13.71 -0.85
N SER A 86 -16.03 -14.43 -0.05
CA SER A 86 -15.22 -15.57 -0.50
C SER A 86 -16.09 -16.66 -1.10
N ASP A 87 -17.17 -17.03 -0.42
CA ASP A 87 -18.11 -18.03 -0.92
C ASP A 87 -18.78 -17.56 -2.22
N ALA A 88 -19.14 -16.27 -2.31
CA ALA A 88 -19.71 -15.69 -3.53
C ALA A 88 -18.72 -15.75 -4.73
N ALA A 89 -17.45 -15.39 -4.50
CA ALA A 89 -16.41 -15.48 -5.51
C ALA A 89 -16.18 -16.93 -5.99
N LEU A 90 -16.10 -17.88 -5.06
CA LEU A 90 -15.97 -19.31 -5.36
C LEU A 90 -17.15 -19.84 -6.18
N ASN A 91 -18.38 -19.40 -5.87
CA ASN A 91 -19.57 -19.74 -6.64
C ASN A 91 -19.50 -19.19 -8.08
N GLY A 92 -19.06 -17.94 -8.26
CA GLY A 92 -18.86 -17.35 -9.58
C GLY A 92 -17.82 -18.11 -10.43
N ILE A 93 -16.68 -18.46 -9.83
CA ILE A 93 -15.64 -19.27 -10.50
C ILE A 93 -16.20 -20.63 -10.92
N LYS A 94 -16.92 -21.31 -10.02
CA LYS A 94 -17.52 -22.62 -10.28
C LYS A 94 -18.61 -22.56 -11.36
N ALA A 95 -19.41 -21.50 -11.40
CA ALA A 95 -20.46 -21.31 -12.41
C ALA A 95 -19.88 -21.29 -13.84
N LEU A 96 -18.67 -20.75 -14.01
CA LEU A 96 -17.92 -20.75 -15.27
C LEU A 96 -16.97 -21.95 -15.44
N LYS A 97 -17.14 -23.00 -14.62
CA LYS A 97 -16.32 -24.22 -14.63
C LYS A 97 -14.83 -23.98 -14.37
N GLY A 98 -14.47 -22.88 -13.70
CA GLY A 98 -13.12 -22.63 -13.25
C GLY A 98 -12.75 -23.47 -12.02
N GLU A 99 -11.46 -23.78 -11.89
CA GLU A 99 -10.89 -24.40 -10.71
C GLU A 99 -10.41 -23.32 -9.75
N ALA A 100 -10.84 -23.41 -8.48
CA ALA A 100 -10.44 -22.49 -7.45
C ALA A 100 -9.58 -23.18 -6.38
N LYS A 101 -8.52 -22.49 -5.93
CA LYS A 101 -7.80 -22.83 -4.70
C LYS A 101 -7.99 -21.71 -3.68
N ASP A 102 -8.73 -22.00 -2.62
CA ASP A 102 -8.93 -21.09 -1.50
C ASP A 102 -7.74 -21.19 -0.52
N TYR A 103 -7.01 -20.09 -0.35
CA TYR A 103 -5.95 -19.93 0.62
C TYR A 103 -6.44 -19.42 1.98
N GLY A 104 -7.72 -19.06 2.09
CA GLY A 104 -8.33 -18.53 3.31
C GLY A 104 -7.73 -17.18 3.70
N VAL A 105 -7.43 -17.03 4.99
CA VAL A 105 -6.96 -15.76 5.56
C VAL A 105 -5.48 -15.56 5.26
N VAL A 106 -5.15 -14.61 4.38
CA VAL A 106 -3.78 -14.29 3.92
C VAL A 106 -3.62 -12.79 3.73
N THR A 107 -2.39 -12.27 3.75
CA THR A 107 -2.15 -10.86 3.39
C THR A 107 -2.26 -10.67 1.88
N THR A 108 -2.50 -9.45 1.42
CA THR A 108 -2.51 -9.14 -0.02
C THR A 108 -1.19 -9.55 -0.69
N PRO A 109 0.01 -9.22 -0.15
CA PRO A 109 1.27 -9.67 -0.75
C PRO A 109 1.48 -11.19 -0.78
N MET A 110 0.90 -11.94 0.16
CA MET A 110 0.97 -13.41 0.14
C MET A 110 0.22 -14.00 -1.04
N LEU A 111 -0.98 -13.49 -1.37
CA LEU A 111 -1.73 -13.97 -2.54
C LEU A 111 -0.96 -13.68 -3.83
N HIS A 112 -0.42 -12.47 -4.00
CA HIS A 112 0.41 -12.10 -5.14
C HIS A 112 1.63 -13.03 -5.29
N PHE A 113 2.27 -13.37 -4.17
CA PHE A 113 3.37 -14.34 -4.15
C PHE A 113 2.92 -15.73 -4.62
N PHE A 114 1.78 -16.25 -4.16
CA PHE A 114 1.29 -17.57 -4.56
C PHE A 114 0.99 -17.66 -6.06
N VAL A 115 0.34 -16.63 -6.62
CA VAL A 115 0.06 -16.52 -8.06
C VAL A 115 1.36 -16.55 -8.86
N THR A 116 2.33 -15.71 -8.49
CA THR A 116 3.64 -15.65 -9.15
C THR A 116 4.38 -16.99 -9.08
N CYS A 117 4.38 -17.64 -7.91
CA CYS A 117 5.03 -18.93 -7.71
C CYS A 117 4.40 -20.03 -8.57
N GLN A 118 3.08 -20.06 -8.66
CA GLN A 118 2.34 -21.01 -9.49
C GLN A 118 2.69 -20.84 -10.98
N ASN A 119 2.61 -19.60 -11.49
CA ASN A 119 2.82 -19.32 -12.91
C ASN A 119 4.29 -19.40 -13.35
N THR A 120 5.23 -19.22 -12.42
CA THR A 120 6.66 -19.41 -12.72
C THR A 120 7.11 -20.88 -12.63
N GLY A 121 6.19 -21.81 -12.34
CA GLY A 121 6.49 -23.23 -12.17
C GLY A 121 7.38 -23.49 -10.96
N GLY A 122 7.22 -22.72 -9.88
CA GLY A 122 8.01 -22.81 -8.67
C GLY A 122 9.36 -22.07 -8.70
N ARG A 123 9.76 -21.47 -9.83
CA ARG A 123 11.05 -20.75 -9.94
C ARG A 123 11.13 -19.53 -9.04
N TYR A 124 10.02 -18.83 -8.81
CA TYR A 124 9.99 -17.71 -7.87
C TYR A 124 9.94 -18.15 -6.40
N GLY A 125 9.50 -19.37 -6.13
CA GLY A 125 9.31 -19.93 -4.79
C GLY A 125 8.16 -20.94 -4.76
N THR A 126 7.85 -21.46 -3.58
CA THR A 126 6.73 -22.42 -3.40
C THR A 126 5.43 -21.68 -3.11
N PRO A 127 4.31 -21.96 -3.80
CA PRO A 127 3.03 -21.24 -3.64
C PRO A 127 2.26 -21.68 -2.37
N THR A 128 2.89 -21.54 -1.21
CA THR A 128 2.36 -21.89 0.12
C THR A 128 2.77 -20.85 1.15
N GLU A 129 2.04 -20.74 2.27
CA GLU A 129 2.42 -19.84 3.37
C GLU A 129 3.83 -20.14 3.89
N GLU A 130 4.17 -21.43 4.06
CA GLU A 130 5.51 -21.85 4.44
C GLU A 130 6.57 -21.41 3.43
N GLY A 131 6.27 -21.52 2.12
CA GLY A 131 7.15 -21.05 1.05
C GLY A 131 7.40 -19.55 1.12
N TYR A 132 6.37 -18.76 1.44
CA TYR A 132 6.48 -17.32 1.64
C TYR A 132 7.39 -16.98 2.83
N PHE A 133 7.12 -17.55 4.01
CA PHE A 133 7.91 -17.30 5.21
C PHE A 133 9.35 -17.80 5.08
N SER A 134 9.56 -18.98 4.49
CA SER A 134 10.88 -19.55 4.25
C SER A 134 11.72 -18.67 3.34
N LYS A 135 11.14 -18.20 2.22
CA LYS A 135 11.83 -17.30 1.28
C LYS A 135 12.27 -16.01 1.95
N LEU A 136 11.38 -15.36 2.71
CA LEU A 136 11.68 -14.11 3.41
C LEU A 136 12.72 -14.31 4.51
N SER A 137 12.49 -15.25 5.42
CA SER A 137 13.37 -15.48 6.58
C SER A 137 14.76 -15.93 6.19
N THR A 138 14.89 -16.80 5.18
CA THR A 138 16.19 -17.24 4.66
C THR A 138 16.96 -16.07 4.05
N THR A 139 16.29 -15.24 3.25
CA THR A 139 16.92 -14.06 2.63
C THR A 139 17.33 -13.03 3.68
N PHE A 140 16.48 -12.76 4.66
CA PHE A 140 16.76 -11.86 5.77
C PHE A 140 18.00 -12.31 6.57
N LYS A 141 18.04 -13.58 6.97
CA LYS A 141 19.19 -14.17 7.68
C LYS A 141 20.48 -14.10 6.87
N LYS A 142 20.39 -14.32 5.56
CA LYS A 142 21.54 -14.20 4.65
C LYS A 142 22.06 -12.76 4.56
N LEU A 143 21.16 -11.77 4.48
CA LEU A 143 21.52 -10.35 4.42
C LEU A 143 22.10 -9.83 5.75
N GLN A 144 21.59 -10.32 6.88
CA GLN A 144 22.15 -10.02 8.21
C GLN A 144 23.61 -10.53 8.34
N GLY A 145 23.94 -11.64 7.67
CA GLY A 145 25.28 -12.22 7.68
C GLY A 145 25.73 -12.68 9.07
N GLN A 146 27.05 -12.72 9.30
CA GLN A 146 27.65 -12.96 10.62
C GLN A 146 27.92 -11.65 11.40
N GLN A 147 27.30 -10.53 11.01
CA GLN A 147 27.66 -9.24 11.60
C GLN A 147 27.31 -9.19 13.09
N THR A 148 28.31 -8.89 13.92
CA THR A 148 28.10 -8.37 15.27
C THR A 148 27.38 -7.03 15.13
N THR A 149 26.24 -6.88 15.79
CA THR A 149 25.45 -5.63 15.80
C THR A 149 26.36 -4.43 16.08
N PRO A 150 26.64 -3.56 15.09
CA PRO A 150 27.57 -2.46 15.28
C PRO A 150 26.95 -1.41 16.22
N GLY A 151 27.73 -0.92 17.19
CA GLY A 151 27.37 0.23 18.02
C GLY A 151 26.09 0.04 18.84
N ASN A 152 25.18 1.01 18.77
CA ASN A 152 23.95 1.07 19.59
C ASN A 152 22.74 0.36 18.95
N TYR A 153 22.94 -0.41 17.87
CA TYR A 153 21.84 -1.07 17.18
C TYR A 153 21.23 -2.20 18.02
N THR A 154 19.94 -2.13 18.28
CA THR A 154 19.16 -3.21 18.89
C THR A 154 18.25 -3.84 17.84
N PRO A 155 18.27 -5.18 17.67
CA PRO A 155 17.40 -5.86 16.73
C PRO A 155 16.00 -6.04 17.36
N ASN A 156 15.42 -5.00 17.96
CA ASN A 156 14.05 -5.02 18.47
C ASN A 156 13.15 -4.15 17.60
N ILE A 157 11.89 -4.56 17.43
CA ILE A 157 10.81 -3.78 16.85
C ILE A 157 9.52 -3.96 17.64
N LEU A 158 8.77 -2.87 17.80
CA LEU A 158 7.37 -2.91 18.20
C LEU A 158 6.52 -2.87 16.94
N PHE A 159 5.76 -3.94 16.69
CA PHE A 159 4.96 -4.14 15.49
C PHE A 159 3.48 -3.91 15.79
N ASP A 160 2.91 -2.86 15.23
CA ASP A 160 1.47 -2.62 15.18
C ASP A 160 0.85 -3.39 14.01
N GLY A 161 0.03 -4.40 14.33
CA GLY A 161 -0.64 -5.23 13.35
C GLY A 161 -2.00 -4.73 12.88
N ALA A 162 -2.42 -3.52 13.28
CA ALA A 162 -3.69 -2.88 12.90
C ALA A 162 -4.96 -3.68 13.19
N ASN A 163 -4.89 -4.69 14.08
CA ASN A 163 -5.90 -5.73 14.27
C ASN A 163 -6.25 -6.52 12.99
N GLY A 164 -5.37 -6.47 11.98
CA GLY A 164 -5.56 -7.09 10.67
C GLY A 164 -4.85 -8.42 10.49
N VAL A 165 -4.92 -8.95 9.27
CA VAL A 165 -4.28 -10.22 8.90
C VAL A 165 -2.76 -10.17 9.05
N GLY A 166 -2.15 -8.99 8.91
CA GLY A 166 -0.73 -8.75 9.16
C GLY A 166 -0.27 -9.23 10.54
N ALA A 167 -1.05 -8.97 11.60
CA ALA A 167 -0.72 -9.42 12.95
C ALA A 167 -0.66 -10.95 13.06
N ILE A 168 -1.63 -11.64 12.44
CA ILE A 168 -1.73 -13.10 12.43
C ILE A 168 -0.51 -13.70 11.73
N LYS A 169 -0.15 -13.17 10.56
CA LYS A 169 0.97 -13.70 9.76
C LYS A 169 2.34 -13.31 10.34
N MET A 170 2.44 -12.15 11.01
CA MET A 170 3.67 -11.76 11.72
C MET A 170 3.99 -12.73 12.87
N LYS A 171 3.00 -13.29 13.58
CA LYS A 171 3.23 -14.34 14.59
C LYS A 171 3.91 -15.58 14.02
N GLN A 172 3.61 -15.92 12.77
CA GLN A 172 4.21 -17.06 12.08
C GLN A 172 5.62 -16.71 11.59
N LEU A 173 5.80 -15.55 10.93
CA LEU A 173 7.09 -15.07 10.47
C LEU A 173 8.09 -14.86 11.63
N LYS A 174 7.63 -14.37 12.78
CA LYS A 174 8.42 -14.21 14.01
C LYS A 174 9.13 -15.50 14.41
N LYS A 175 8.45 -16.66 14.30
CA LYS A 175 9.06 -17.98 14.57
C LYS A 175 10.19 -18.30 13.60
N CYS A 176 10.01 -17.97 12.33
CA CYS A 176 11.04 -18.19 11.31
C CYS A 176 12.26 -17.25 11.47
N LEU A 177 12.07 -16.11 12.13
CA LEU A 177 13.08 -15.07 12.38
C LEU A 177 13.68 -15.14 13.79
N GLU A 178 13.40 -16.20 14.54
CA GLU A 178 13.97 -16.41 15.88
C GLU A 178 15.50 -16.21 15.88
N ASN A 179 15.98 -15.48 16.89
CA ASN A 179 17.37 -15.06 17.11
C ASN A 179 17.94 -14.05 16.09
N SER A 180 17.19 -13.66 15.06
CA SER A 180 17.62 -12.64 14.10
C SER A 180 17.06 -11.25 14.44
N ILE A 181 15.81 -11.19 14.89
CA ILE A 181 15.13 -9.97 15.29
C ILE A 181 14.08 -10.30 16.38
N ILE A 182 14.00 -9.46 17.40
CA ILE A 182 12.98 -9.49 18.44
C ILE A 182 11.80 -8.67 17.93
N ILE A 183 10.62 -9.28 17.92
CA ILE A 183 9.39 -8.66 17.41
C ILE A 183 8.34 -8.75 18.52
N GLU A 184 7.93 -7.60 19.06
CA GLU A 184 6.80 -7.48 19.97
C GLU A 184 5.58 -7.05 19.16
N ILE A 185 4.52 -7.85 19.17
CA ILE A 185 3.35 -7.66 18.29
C ILE A 185 2.22 -7.06 19.14
N PHE A 186 1.62 -5.98 18.66
CA PHE A 186 0.49 -5.28 19.25
C PHE A 186 -0.66 -5.20 18.24
N ASN A 187 -1.85 -4.83 18.70
CA ASN A 187 -3.07 -4.76 17.89
C ASN A 187 -3.26 -6.06 17.09
N GLU A 188 -3.39 -7.15 17.85
CA GLU A 188 -3.25 -8.52 17.36
C GLU A 188 -4.56 -9.14 16.81
N GLY A 189 -5.63 -8.35 16.70
CA GLY A 189 -6.94 -8.79 16.20
C GLY A 189 -8.04 -8.86 17.26
N SER A 190 -7.82 -8.35 18.47
CA SER A 190 -8.85 -8.25 19.52
C SER A 190 -9.66 -6.96 19.46
N GLY A 191 -9.15 -5.94 18.76
CA GLY A 191 -9.83 -4.67 18.52
C GLY A 191 -10.44 -4.59 17.12
N GLU A 192 -11.08 -3.46 16.83
CA GLU A 192 -11.61 -3.14 15.50
C GLU A 192 -10.47 -2.92 14.49
N LEU A 193 -10.63 -3.45 13.28
CA LEU A 193 -9.66 -3.34 12.19
C LEU A 193 -9.41 -1.87 11.82
N ASN A 194 -8.13 -1.47 11.75
CA ASN A 194 -7.68 -0.09 11.43
C ASN A 194 -8.23 1.01 12.37
N HIS A 195 -8.87 0.67 13.49
CA HIS A 195 -9.43 1.67 14.39
C HIS A 195 -8.36 2.24 15.31
N LYS A 196 -8.02 3.52 15.13
CA LYS A 196 -6.96 4.23 15.90
C LYS A 196 -5.59 3.54 15.89
N CYS A 197 -5.35 2.70 14.90
CA CYS A 197 -4.10 1.99 14.68
C CYS A 197 -3.92 1.74 13.19
N GLY A 198 -2.75 1.23 12.82
CA GLY A 198 -2.41 0.93 11.44
C GLY A 198 -1.77 2.08 10.67
N ALA A 199 -1.16 1.74 9.55
CA ALA A 199 -0.31 2.66 8.79
C ALA A 199 -1.05 3.93 8.33
N ASP A 200 -2.31 3.82 7.90
CA ASP A 200 -3.08 4.98 7.45
C ASP A 200 -3.38 5.95 8.60
N TYR A 201 -3.84 5.44 9.75
CA TYR A 201 -4.06 6.24 10.96
C TYR A 201 -2.79 6.98 11.38
N VAL A 202 -1.66 6.26 11.48
CA VAL A 202 -0.37 6.84 11.90
C VAL A 202 0.11 7.91 10.89
N LYS A 203 -0.07 7.68 9.58
CA LYS A 203 0.29 8.66 8.55
C LYS A 203 -0.59 9.90 8.60
N VAL A 204 -1.90 9.74 8.74
CA VAL A 204 -2.86 10.86 8.68
C VAL A 204 -2.84 11.66 9.97
N GLN A 205 -2.85 10.99 11.12
CA GLN A 205 -2.90 11.63 12.44
C GLN A 205 -1.53 12.07 12.95
N GLN A 206 -0.43 11.60 12.33
CA GLN A 206 0.93 11.92 12.75
C GLN A 206 1.17 11.62 14.24
N CYS A 207 0.65 10.49 14.72
CA CYS A 207 0.75 10.08 16.12
C CYS A 207 0.91 8.56 16.26
N ALA A 208 1.29 8.11 17.45
CA ALA A 208 1.41 6.69 17.75
C ALA A 208 0.02 6.01 17.76
N PRO A 209 -0.08 4.75 17.30
CA PRO A 209 -1.32 3.98 17.33
C PRO A 209 -1.69 3.59 18.77
N ASP A 210 -2.99 3.50 19.04
CA ASP A 210 -3.49 2.99 20.32
C ASP A 210 -2.97 1.56 20.56
N GLY A 211 -2.66 1.23 21.81
CA GLY A 211 -2.20 -0.11 22.23
C GLY A 211 -0.70 -0.38 22.08
N VAL A 212 0.06 0.46 21.34
CA VAL A 212 1.53 0.34 21.26
C VAL A 212 2.20 1.21 22.33
N PRO A 213 3.13 0.68 23.14
CA PRO A 213 3.80 1.46 24.17
C PRO A 213 4.71 2.53 23.55
N MET A 214 4.60 3.76 24.05
CA MET A 214 5.49 4.87 23.70
C MET A 214 6.81 4.77 24.47
N LEU A 215 7.71 3.94 23.97
CA LEU A 215 9.07 3.82 24.51
C LEU A 215 10.01 4.79 23.78
N VAL A 216 10.80 5.55 24.54
CA VAL A 216 11.76 6.52 24.00
C VAL A 216 12.76 5.83 23.07
N ASN A 217 12.92 6.38 21.88
CA ASN A 217 13.77 5.91 20.79
C ASN A 217 13.52 4.45 20.37
N ALA A 218 12.37 3.86 20.73
CA ALA A 218 12.01 2.53 20.27
C ALA A 218 11.63 2.56 18.79
N ARG A 219 12.12 1.56 18.05
CA ARG A 219 11.81 1.39 16.63
C ARG A 219 10.45 0.72 16.51
N CYS A 220 9.45 1.51 16.12
CA CYS A 220 8.11 1.03 15.89
C CYS A 220 7.84 0.90 14.39
N VAL A 221 7.05 -0.10 14.02
CA VAL A 221 6.56 -0.32 12.67
C VAL A 221 5.06 -0.56 12.72
N THR A 222 4.33 -0.02 11.76
CA THR A 222 2.89 -0.23 11.62
C THR A 222 2.57 -0.66 10.20
N VAL A 223 1.60 -1.55 10.06
CA VAL A 223 1.06 -1.99 8.77
C VAL A 223 -0.41 -1.59 8.66
N ASP A 224 -0.99 -1.62 7.47
CA ASP A 224 -2.44 -1.52 7.31
C ASP A 224 -3.13 -2.90 7.39
N GLY A 225 -4.46 -2.91 7.30
CA GLY A 225 -5.30 -4.09 7.57
C GLY A 225 -4.94 -5.35 6.78
N ASP A 226 -4.54 -5.22 5.50
CA ASP A 226 -4.11 -6.32 4.63
C ASP A 226 -2.58 -6.43 4.48
N ALA A 227 -1.83 -5.61 5.21
CA ALA A 227 -0.39 -5.56 5.29
C ALA A 227 0.31 -5.35 3.93
N ASP A 228 -0.24 -4.48 3.09
CA ASP A 228 0.40 -4.01 1.86
C ASP A 228 1.04 -2.61 1.99
N ARG A 229 0.79 -1.90 3.10
CA ARG A 229 1.46 -0.66 3.49
C ARG A 229 2.27 -0.85 4.76
N LEU A 230 3.41 -0.16 4.85
CA LEU A 230 4.22 -0.12 6.07
C LEU A 230 4.84 1.26 6.29
N LEU A 231 4.93 1.66 7.55
CA LEU A 231 5.60 2.88 8.00
C LEU A 231 6.40 2.59 9.26
N TYR A 232 7.48 3.33 9.46
CA TYR A 232 8.20 3.35 10.74
C TYR A 232 7.87 4.62 11.51
N PHE A 233 8.05 4.58 12.82
CA PHE A 233 7.99 5.76 13.67
C PHE A 233 8.79 5.52 14.96
N TYR A 234 9.08 6.59 15.67
CA TYR A 234 9.62 6.54 17.04
C TYR A 234 9.21 7.80 17.80
N THR A 235 9.39 7.78 19.12
CA THR A 235 9.25 8.96 19.97
C THR A 235 10.61 9.32 20.55
N ASP A 236 11.03 10.57 20.49
CA ASP A 236 12.34 10.99 21.02
C ASP A 236 12.34 11.22 22.54
N GLU A 237 13.49 11.61 23.09
CA GLU A 237 13.68 11.88 24.52
C GLU A 237 12.83 13.07 25.04
N SER A 238 12.35 13.93 24.14
CA SER A 238 11.47 15.05 24.44
C SER A 238 9.98 14.69 24.29
N ASN A 239 9.67 13.40 24.11
CA ASN A 239 8.33 12.89 23.81
C ASN A 239 7.72 13.42 22.50
N VAL A 240 8.56 13.81 21.53
CA VAL A 240 8.10 14.21 20.20
C VAL A 240 8.00 12.98 19.30
N PHE A 241 6.85 12.85 18.62
CA PHE A 241 6.62 11.79 17.64
C PHE A 241 7.32 12.11 16.32
N HIS A 242 8.03 11.12 15.77
CA HIS A 242 8.74 11.21 14.49
C HIS A 242 8.25 10.13 13.54
N LEU A 243 7.67 10.55 12.42
CA LEU A 243 7.25 9.64 11.35
C LEU A 243 8.40 9.35 10.39
N LEU A 244 8.53 8.07 10.02
CA LEU A 244 9.42 7.58 8.98
C LEU A 244 8.58 6.88 7.91
N ASP A 245 8.03 7.68 7.00
CA ASP A 245 7.09 7.22 5.98
C ASP A 245 7.76 6.57 4.76
N GLY A 246 6.95 6.31 3.72
CA GLY A 246 7.38 5.66 2.49
C GLY A 246 8.60 6.32 1.84
N ASP A 247 8.74 7.64 1.89
CA ASP A 247 9.90 8.33 1.32
C ASP A 247 11.16 8.09 2.12
N ARG A 248 11.06 8.04 3.46
CA ARG A 248 12.19 7.71 4.33
C ARG A 248 12.65 6.28 4.10
N ILE A 249 11.71 5.35 3.93
CA ILE A 249 12.02 3.95 3.59
C ILE A 249 12.69 3.88 2.21
N ALA A 250 12.12 4.55 1.21
CA ALA A 250 12.61 4.53 -0.15
C ALA A 250 14.02 5.13 -0.27
N THR A 251 14.28 6.27 0.37
CA THR A 251 15.60 6.92 0.38
C THR A 251 16.64 6.11 1.15
N LEU A 252 16.26 5.44 2.25
CA LEU A 252 17.12 4.51 2.98
C LEU A 252 17.55 3.33 2.09
N VAL A 253 16.59 2.67 1.44
CA VAL A 253 16.85 1.52 0.55
C VAL A 253 17.68 1.97 -0.66
N ALA A 254 17.34 3.11 -1.28
CA ALA A 254 18.10 3.65 -2.40
C ALA A 254 19.55 3.98 -2.03
N GLY A 255 19.78 4.58 -0.86
CA GLY A 255 21.13 4.84 -0.33
C GLY A 255 21.93 3.55 -0.18
N TYR A 256 21.35 2.54 0.48
CA TYR A 256 21.98 1.23 0.65
C TYR A 256 22.33 0.55 -0.68
N LEU A 257 21.39 0.51 -1.63
CA LEU A 257 21.63 -0.09 -2.94
C LEU A 257 22.69 0.67 -3.74
N MET A 258 22.71 2.00 -3.63
CA MET A 258 23.72 2.82 -4.30
C MET A 258 25.13 2.51 -3.78
N ASP A 259 25.29 2.34 -2.47
CA ASP A 259 26.59 1.99 -1.89
C ASP A 259 27.06 0.61 -2.37
N LEU A 260 26.16 -0.39 -2.42
CA LEU A 260 26.46 -1.69 -3.00
C LEU A 260 26.84 -1.62 -4.48
N VAL A 261 26.15 -0.80 -5.29
CA VAL A 261 26.49 -0.61 -6.71
C VAL A 261 27.88 -0.01 -6.85
N LYS A 262 28.21 1.03 -6.06
CA LYS A 262 29.54 1.66 -6.04
C LYS A 262 30.62 0.66 -5.66
N GLU A 263 30.40 -0.13 -4.62
CA GLU A 263 31.34 -1.15 -4.14
C GLU A 263 31.54 -2.28 -5.16
N SER A 264 30.48 -2.71 -5.84
CA SER A 264 30.52 -3.80 -6.83
C SER A 264 31.35 -3.48 -8.07
N LYS A 265 31.57 -2.19 -8.36
CA LYS A 265 32.18 -1.69 -9.62
C LYS A 265 31.43 -2.11 -10.88
N LEU A 266 30.19 -2.60 -10.75
CA LEU A 266 29.34 -2.95 -11.87
C LEU A 266 28.71 -1.69 -12.47
N LYS A 267 28.45 -1.71 -13.78
CA LYS A 267 27.74 -0.64 -14.48
C LYS A 267 26.23 -0.89 -14.38
N ILE A 268 25.63 -0.44 -13.29
CA ILE A 268 24.19 -0.56 -13.02
C ILE A 268 23.61 0.84 -12.84
N ASN A 269 22.50 1.12 -13.53
CA ASN A 269 21.74 2.36 -13.32
C ASN A 269 20.71 2.11 -12.22
N LEU A 270 20.65 3.01 -11.22
CA LEU A 270 19.65 2.98 -10.17
C LEU A 270 18.67 4.12 -10.38
N GLY A 271 17.37 3.84 -10.30
CA GLY A 271 16.30 4.83 -10.36
C GLY A 271 15.41 4.72 -9.13
N LEU A 272 14.89 5.86 -8.68
CA LEU A 272 13.90 5.94 -7.61
C LEU A 272 12.66 6.63 -8.14
N VAL A 273 11.50 5.97 -8.03
CA VAL A 273 10.22 6.48 -8.52
C VAL A 273 9.39 6.95 -7.33
N GLN A 274 8.86 8.16 -7.42
CA GLN A 274 8.03 8.79 -6.41
C GLN A 274 6.73 9.32 -7.03
N THR A 275 5.70 9.50 -6.21
CA THR A 275 4.46 10.19 -6.59
C THR A 275 4.49 11.65 -6.15
N ALA A 276 3.48 12.42 -6.50
CA ALA A 276 3.32 13.80 -6.04
C ALA A 276 3.33 13.96 -4.51
N TYR A 277 2.85 12.95 -3.77
CA TYR A 277 2.76 12.96 -2.30
C TYR A 277 4.12 12.85 -1.60
N ALA A 278 5.17 12.55 -2.35
CA ALA A 278 6.50 12.37 -1.79
C ALA A 278 7.07 13.69 -1.30
N ASN A 279 7.51 13.78 -0.04
CA ASN A 279 7.98 15.01 0.59
C ASN A 279 9.08 15.71 -0.25
N GLY A 280 8.97 17.02 -0.47
CA GLY A 280 9.92 17.78 -1.29
C GLY A 280 11.37 17.68 -0.81
N SER A 281 11.59 17.57 0.51
CA SER A 281 12.93 17.35 1.08
C SER A 281 13.51 15.99 0.74
N SER A 282 12.67 14.97 0.55
CA SER A 282 13.13 13.66 0.05
C SER A 282 13.59 13.77 -1.40
N THR A 283 12.83 14.49 -2.24
CA THR A 283 13.20 14.80 -3.62
C THR A 283 14.50 15.61 -3.68
N ASP A 284 14.69 16.58 -2.79
CA ASP A 284 15.93 17.37 -2.70
C ASP A 284 17.11 16.53 -2.22
N TYR A 285 16.93 15.65 -1.23
CA TYR A 285 17.96 14.72 -0.79
C TYR A 285 18.42 13.83 -1.95
N ILE A 286 17.46 13.30 -2.72
CA ILE A 286 17.73 12.52 -3.94
C ILE A 286 18.48 13.39 -4.94
N ALA A 287 18.01 14.59 -5.26
CA ALA A 287 18.58 15.43 -6.31
C ALA A 287 19.99 15.98 -6.00
N ASN A 288 20.32 16.16 -4.71
CA ASN A 288 21.58 16.76 -4.26
C ASN A 288 22.59 15.74 -3.70
N THR A 289 22.13 14.56 -3.27
CA THR A 289 22.97 13.53 -2.64
C THR A 289 23.05 12.25 -3.49
N LEU A 290 22.06 11.96 -4.34
CA LEU A 290 22.06 10.84 -5.28
C LEU A 290 22.38 11.32 -6.70
N ASP A 291 23.33 10.65 -7.37
CA ASP A 291 23.83 11.05 -8.70
C ASP A 291 22.71 11.01 -9.76
N ARG A 292 22.63 12.08 -10.58
CA ARG A 292 21.46 12.41 -11.42
C ARG A 292 21.40 11.60 -12.71
N ARG A 293 20.73 10.44 -12.72
CA ARG A 293 20.16 9.84 -13.95
C ARG A 293 18.98 8.91 -13.64
N ALA A 294 17.73 9.41 -13.72
CA ALA A 294 16.56 8.69 -14.25
C ALA A 294 15.21 9.40 -13.99
N ILE A 295 14.50 9.68 -15.11
CA ILE A 295 13.02 9.70 -15.31
C ILE A 295 12.25 11.02 -15.11
N GLU A 296 11.68 11.49 -16.22
CA GLU A 296 10.56 12.44 -16.32
C GLU A 296 9.23 11.67 -16.36
N THR A 297 8.23 12.16 -15.63
CA THR A 297 6.81 11.79 -15.77
C THR A 297 6.02 13.05 -16.11
N THR A 298 5.03 12.95 -17.00
CA THR A 298 4.15 14.08 -17.30
C THR A 298 3.13 14.28 -16.18
N ASP A 299 3.35 15.36 -15.45
CA ASP A 299 2.64 15.98 -14.31
C ASP A 299 2.07 15.13 -13.16
N ALA A 300 2.10 13.80 -13.18
CA ALA A 300 1.93 12.92 -12.02
C ALA A 300 0.83 13.33 -11.00
N GLU A 301 -0.33 13.79 -11.47
CA GLU A 301 -1.46 14.31 -10.65
C GLU A 301 -1.17 15.56 -9.80
N ARG A 302 -0.12 16.32 -10.11
CA ARG A 302 0.24 17.58 -9.41
C ARG A 302 -0.56 18.79 -9.88
N LYS A 303 -1.31 18.68 -10.97
CA LYS A 303 -2.15 19.74 -11.50
C LYS A 303 -3.60 19.34 -11.63
N CYS A 304 -4.47 20.26 -11.25
CA CYS A 304 -5.90 20.16 -11.28
C CYS A 304 -6.46 20.87 -12.53
N ASP A 305 -6.92 20.10 -13.53
CA ASP A 305 -7.51 20.66 -14.76
C ASP A 305 -8.94 21.21 -14.55
N LYS A 306 -9.67 20.68 -13.55
CA LYS A 306 -11.05 21.09 -13.23
C LYS A 306 -11.29 21.04 -11.71
N PRO A 307 -11.99 22.02 -11.13
CA PRO A 307 -12.63 23.17 -11.76
C PRO A 307 -11.62 24.24 -12.24
N SER A 308 -11.98 24.94 -13.32
CA SER A 308 -11.12 25.98 -13.91
C SER A 308 -10.78 27.07 -12.88
N GLY A 309 -9.50 27.47 -12.83
CA GLY A 309 -8.98 28.45 -11.89
C GLY A 309 -8.59 27.90 -10.52
N LEU A 310 -8.90 26.63 -10.19
CA LEU A 310 -8.49 26.05 -8.89
C LEU A 310 -6.97 25.86 -8.83
N GLN A 311 -6.33 25.42 -9.91
CA GLN A 311 -4.87 25.30 -9.94
C GLN A 311 -4.18 26.65 -9.75
N ASP A 312 -4.66 27.72 -10.42
CA ASP A 312 -4.10 29.07 -10.27
C ASP A 312 -4.23 29.59 -8.83
N ALA A 313 -5.34 29.26 -8.16
CA ALA A 313 -5.55 29.58 -6.75
C ALA A 313 -4.58 28.81 -5.85
N ILE A 314 -4.34 27.52 -6.11
CA ILE A 314 -3.37 26.69 -5.38
C ILE A 314 -1.96 27.26 -5.58
N ASP A 315 -1.55 27.55 -6.81
CA ASP A 315 -0.22 28.07 -7.13
C ASP A 315 0.03 29.43 -6.43
N SER A 316 -0.99 30.29 -6.40
CA SER A 316 -0.93 31.58 -5.69
C SER A 316 -0.80 31.43 -4.17
N LEU A 317 -1.45 30.41 -3.59
CA LEU A 317 -1.33 30.11 -2.16
C LEU A 317 0.04 29.55 -1.83
N VAL A 318 0.53 28.59 -2.62
CA VAL A 318 1.83 27.95 -2.45
C VAL A 318 2.97 28.97 -2.45
N ALA A 319 2.95 29.94 -3.36
CA ALA A 319 4.00 30.97 -3.49
C ALA A 319 4.16 31.86 -2.24
N ARG A 320 3.20 31.86 -1.31
CA ARG A 320 3.24 32.64 -0.07
C ARG A 320 4.06 31.97 1.04
N PHE A 321 4.38 30.69 0.89
CA PHE A 321 5.05 29.90 1.93
C PHE A 321 6.43 29.46 1.46
N LYS A 322 7.42 29.57 2.35
CA LYS A 322 8.77 29.08 2.06
C LYS A 322 8.74 27.55 1.96
N ASN A 323 9.37 27.00 0.92
CA ASN A 323 9.29 25.58 0.57
C ASN A 323 7.83 25.08 0.43
N GLY A 324 6.91 25.97 0.09
CA GLY A 324 5.50 25.63 -0.09
C GLY A 324 5.33 24.67 -1.27
N ARG A 325 4.54 23.62 -1.07
CA ARG A 325 4.00 22.78 -2.15
C ARG A 325 2.64 22.25 -1.74
N ALA A 326 1.65 22.31 -2.62
CA ALA A 326 0.34 21.76 -2.37
C ALA A 326 -0.30 21.28 -3.68
N PHE A 327 -1.15 20.28 -3.59
CA PHE A 327 -1.97 19.78 -4.70
C PHE A 327 -3.20 19.06 -4.17
N VAL A 328 -4.16 18.81 -5.06
CA VAL A 328 -5.47 18.25 -4.72
C VAL A 328 -5.84 17.18 -5.71
N ARG A 329 -6.47 16.09 -5.24
CA ARG A 329 -7.02 15.05 -6.12
C ARG A 329 -8.20 14.32 -5.50
N PRO A 330 -9.11 13.77 -6.31
CA PRO A 330 -10.14 12.86 -5.81
C PRO A 330 -9.49 11.59 -5.22
N SER A 331 -10.11 11.04 -4.18
CA SER A 331 -9.84 9.68 -3.73
C SER A 331 -10.43 8.69 -4.73
N GLY A 332 -9.72 7.59 -5.00
CA GLY A 332 -10.20 6.54 -5.91
C GLY A 332 -11.08 5.50 -5.23
N THR A 333 -11.14 5.52 -3.90
CA THR A 333 -11.79 4.49 -3.06
C THR A 333 -12.84 5.06 -2.12
N GLU A 334 -12.94 6.38 -2.02
CA GLU A 334 -13.83 7.09 -1.09
C GLU A 334 -14.38 8.33 -1.80
N ASP A 335 -15.60 8.75 -1.46
CA ASP A 335 -16.22 9.96 -2.02
C ASP A 335 -15.71 11.23 -1.33
N ILE A 336 -14.40 11.48 -1.44
CA ILE A 336 -13.68 12.61 -0.83
C ILE A 336 -12.62 13.18 -1.78
N VAL A 337 -12.24 14.44 -1.55
CA VAL A 337 -11.07 15.07 -2.18
C VAL A 337 -9.94 15.14 -1.16
N ARG A 338 -8.75 14.68 -1.54
CA ARG A 338 -7.54 14.76 -0.71
C ARG A 338 -6.79 16.05 -1.04
N VAL A 339 -6.39 16.76 0.01
CA VAL A 339 -5.52 17.94 -0.06
C VAL A 339 -4.18 17.57 0.56
N TYR A 340 -3.10 17.79 -0.18
CA TYR A 340 -1.75 17.69 0.33
C TYR A 340 -1.14 19.09 0.41
N ALA A 341 -0.40 19.36 1.49
CA ALA A 341 0.42 20.55 1.64
C ALA A 341 1.71 20.23 2.41
N GLU A 342 2.78 20.93 2.08
CA GLU A 342 4.02 21.00 2.86
C GLU A 342 4.59 22.42 2.80
N ALA A 343 5.28 22.82 3.86
CA ALA A 343 6.01 24.09 3.97
C ALA A 343 7.21 23.93 4.93
N ASP A 344 7.96 25.01 5.14
CA ASP A 344 9.14 25.05 6.01
C ASP A 344 8.87 24.83 7.51
N THR A 345 7.65 25.08 7.99
CA THR A 345 7.24 24.87 9.40
C THR A 345 5.88 24.18 9.49
N GLN A 346 5.60 23.54 10.63
CA GLN A 346 4.29 22.91 10.89
C GLN A 346 3.15 23.94 10.78
N ALA A 347 3.29 25.11 11.43
CA ALA A 347 2.29 26.18 11.37
C ALA A 347 2.00 26.65 9.94
N ASN A 348 3.05 26.80 9.11
CA ASN A 348 2.88 27.15 7.70
C ASN A 348 2.23 26.02 6.89
N THR A 349 2.56 24.77 7.20
CA THR A 349 1.97 23.59 6.55
C THR A 349 0.48 23.48 6.85
N ASP A 350 0.10 23.62 8.12
CA ASP A 350 -1.29 23.57 8.57
C ASP A 350 -2.11 24.71 7.96
N LEU A 351 -1.55 25.92 7.91
CA LEU A 351 -2.18 27.08 7.30
C LEU A 351 -2.34 26.92 5.78
N LEU A 352 -1.31 26.44 5.08
CA LEU A 352 -1.38 26.18 3.63
C LEU A 352 -2.43 25.10 3.33
N ALA A 353 -2.46 24.00 4.09
CA ALA A 353 -3.45 22.94 3.94
C ALA A 353 -4.88 23.47 4.11
N ALA A 354 -5.14 24.28 5.15
CA ALA A 354 -6.45 24.85 5.41
C ALA A 354 -6.90 25.82 4.30
N LEU A 355 -6.00 26.68 3.80
CA LEU A 355 -6.30 27.62 2.72
C LEU A 355 -6.61 26.92 1.39
N VAL A 356 -5.86 25.85 1.07
CA VAL A 356 -6.12 25.04 -0.12
C VAL A 356 -7.44 24.28 0.04
N ALA A 357 -7.70 23.67 1.20
CA ALA A 357 -8.94 22.96 1.48
C ALA A 357 -10.18 23.88 1.38
N GLN A 358 -10.10 25.13 1.84
CA GLN A 358 -11.16 26.12 1.62
C GLN A 358 -11.37 26.44 0.14
N SER A 359 -10.28 26.57 -0.63
CA SER A 359 -10.36 26.85 -2.06
C SER A 359 -11.04 25.68 -2.80
N VAL A 360 -10.70 24.44 -2.45
CA VAL A 360 -11.39 23.24 -2.95
C VAL A 360 -12.86 23.26 -2.57
N HIS A 361 -13.20 23.45 -1.29
CA HIS A 361 -14.59 23.46 -0.83
C HIS A 361 -15.42 24.51 -1.59
N LYS A 362 -14.89 25.72 -1.77
CA LYS A 362 -15.57 26.81 -2.47
C LYS A 362 -15.74 26.55 -3.98
N MET A 363 -14.70 26.03 -4.63
CA MET A 363 -14.65 25.95 -6.10
C MET A 363 -15.14 24.62 -6.66
N ALA A 364 -15.07 23.54 -5.89
CA ALA A 364 -15.49 22.20 -6.27
C ALA A 364 -16.86 21.79 -5.70
N GLY A 365 -17.60 22.72 -5.04
CA GLY A 365 -18.96 22.47 -4.55
C GLY A 365 -19.00 21.60 -3.29
N GLY A 366 -18.09 21.84 -2.33
CA GLY A 366 -18.05 21.13 -1.06
C GLY A 366 -19.36 21.21 -0.28
N ILE A 367 -19.69 20.12 0.42
CA ILE A 367 -20.90 19.95 1.21
C ILE A 367 -20.54 20.11 2.70
N GLY A 368 -21.26 20.98 3.43
CA GLY A 368 -21.04 21.21 4.85
C GLY A 368 -20.37 22.56 5.16
N GLU A 369 -19.84 22.68 6.38
CA GLU A 369 -19.09 23.87 6.81
C GLU A 369 -17.68 23.86 6.20
N PRO A 370 -17.15 25.01 5.76
CA PRO A 370 -15.82 25.09 5.19
C PRO A 370 -14.73 24.75 6.23
N PRO A 371 -13.58 24.21 5.79
CA PRO A 371 -12.46 23.91 6.69
C PRO A 371 -12.01 25.13 7.48
N ALA A 372 -11.82 24.96 8.80
CA ALA A 372 -11.36 26.03 9.68
C ALA A 372 -9.89 26.40 9.39
N ILE A 373 -9.56 27.69 9.50
CA ILE A 373 -8.19 28.18 9.37
C ILE A 373 -7.54 28.18 10.76
N PRO A 374 -6.42 27.48 10.98
CA PRO A 374 -5.70 27.54 12.25
C PRO A 374 -5.16 28.96 12.49
N HIS A 375 -5.24 29.41 13.75
CA HIS A 375 -4.85 30.76 14.18
C HIS A 375 -3.36 30.91 14.44
#